data_AF-A0A7J9INM1-F1
#
_entry.id   AF-A0A7J9INM1-F1
#
_cell.length_a   1.000
_cell.length_b   1.000
_cell.length_c   1.000
_cell.angle_alpha   90.00
_cell.angle_beta   90.00
_cell.angle_gamma   90.00
#
_symmetry.space_group_name_H-M   'P 1'
#
loop_
_entity.id
_entity.type
_entity.pdbx_description
1 polymer ?
#
loop_
_entity_poly.entity_id
_entity_poly.type
_entity_poly.pdbx_seq_one_letter_code
_entity_poly.pdbx_strand_id
1 'polypeptide(L)'
;MAQFWEPNKMKEQLNTIKERLWEKSPDSLKAFPWKKAENLLLDKLLVAGNKALKLSIVTVFVFSCLSDFIYSIYRNQELMIPFGLIVGVLMSDFLKQISQEAFRSSEGKDLEMKWQVLWMGGLFVVIKLVCAWFGIGTRVFLLHVANGGLMQVLWQWRSSLAENGSMEDGSTPSSAES
;
A
#
# COMPACT_ATOMS: atom_id res chain seq x y z
N MET A 1 7.94 36.31 -27.41
CA MET A 1 7.18 35.05 -27.25
C MET A 1 7.26 34.61 -25.80
N ALA A 2 6.22 34.85 -24.98
CA ALA A 2 6.05 34.26 -23.63
C ALA A 2 4.75 34.79 -22.96
N GLN A 3 3.57 34.53 -23.53
CA GLN A 3 2.28 34.85 -22.87
C GLN A 3 1.45 33.61 -22.49
N PHE A 4 2.00 32.41 -22.66
CA PHE A 4 1.30 31.15 -22.38
C PHE A 4 1.28 30.77 -20.88
N TRP A 5 2.02 31.47 -20.02
CA TRP A 5 2.21 31.07 -18.61
C TRP A 5 1.33 31.83 -17.61
N GLU A 6 0.49 32.78 -18.04
CA GLU A 6 -0.41 33.50 -17.14
C GLU A 6 -1.61 32.61 -16.75
N PRO A 7 -1.74 32.17 -15.47
CA PRO A 7 -2.78 31.23 -15.05
C PRO A 7 -4.20 31.75 -15.30
N ASN A 8 -4.37 33.07 -15.27
CA ASN A 8 -5.65 33.74 -15.45
C ASN A 8 -6.12 33.68 -16.91
N LYS A 9 -5.22 33.88 -17.89
CA LYS A 9 -5.56 33.73 -19.32
C LYS A 9 -5.90 32.29 -19.69
N MET A 10 -5.19 31.31 -19.12
CA MET A 10 -5.50 29.89 -19.36
C MET A 10 -6.88 29.52 -18.81
N LYS A 11 -7.26 30.03 -17.63
CA LYS A 11 -8.60 29.82 -17.06
C LYS A 11 -9.71 30.42 -17.93
N GLU A 12 -9.52 31.64 -18.43
CA GLU A 12 -10.48 32.31 -19.32
C GLU A 12 -10.65 31.55 -20.64
N GLN A 13 -9.56 31.07 -21.24
CA GLN A 13 -9.61 30.26 -22.44
C GLN A 13 -10.31 28.91 -22.20
N LEU A 14 -10.02 28.24 -21.08
CA LEU A 14 -10.68 26.99 -20.70
C LEU A 14 -12.19 27.17 -20.47
N ASN A 15 -12.60 28.25 -19.80
CA ASN A 15 -14.01 28.58 -19.61
C ASN A 15 -14.71 28.84 -20.95
N THR A 16 -14.08 29.61 -21.84
CA THR A 16 -14.63 29.90 -23.18
C THR A 16 -14.82 28.62 -23.99
N ILE A 17 -13.83 27.70 -23.96
CA ILE A 17 -13.92 26.41 -24.65
C ILE A 17 -15.02 25.55 -24.03
N LYS A 18 -15.10 25.49 -22.70
CA LYS A 18 -16.14 24.76 -21.96
C LYS A 18 -17.54 25.22 -22.35
N GLU A 19 -17.79 26.53 -22.41
CA GLU A 19 -19.08 27.11 -22.78
C GLU A 19 -19.46 26.75 -24.22
N ARG A 20 -18.54 26.92 -25.17
CA ARG A 20 -18.75 26.53 -26.58
C ARG A 20 -19.04 25.03 -26.75
N LEU A 21 -18.37 24.18 -25.97
CA LEU A 21 -18.58 22.73 -25.99
C LEU A 21 -19.93 22.35 -25.37
N TRP A 22 -20.34 23.06 -24.32
CA TRP A 22 -21.62 22.85 -23.66
C TRP A 22 -22.78 23.26 -24.58
N GLU A 23 -22.67 24.38 -25.28
CA GLU A 23 -23.68 24.86 -26.22
C GLU A 23 -23.92 23.86 -27.36
N LYS A 24 -22.83 23.34 -27.95
CA LYS A 24 -22.86 22.36 -29.06
C LYS A 24 -23.13 20.92 -28.63
N SER A 25 -23.23 20.63 -27.33
CA SER A 25 -23.50 19.27 -26.86
C SER A 25 -24.97 18.89 -27.03
N PRO A 26 -25.28 17.67 -27.50
CA PRO A 26 -26.65 17.16 -27.62
C PRO A 26 -27.35 17.12 -26.26
N ASP A 27 -28.68 17.24 -26.27
CA ASP A 27 -29.49 17.36 -25.05
C ASP A 27 -29.36 16.16 -24.10
N SER A 28 -29.09 14.96 -24.64
CA SER A 28 -28.79 13.76 -23.86
C SER A 28 -27.55 13.90 -22.98
N LEU A 29 -26.53 14.67 -23.40
CA LEU A 29 -25.33 14.94 -22.59
C LEU A 29 -25.56 16.04 -21.54
N LYS A 30 -26.48 16.98 -21.79
CA LYS A 30 -26.87 18.01 -20.82
C LYS A 30 -27.74 17.44 -19.70
N ALA A 31 -28.62 16.49 -20.04
CA ALA A 31 -29.48 15.79 -19.09
C ALA A 31 -28.75 14.68 -18.30
N PHE A 32 -27.53 14.33 -18.68
CA PHE A 32 -26.74 13.30 -18.01
C PHE A 32 -26.31 13.74 -16.60
N PRO A 33 -26.46 12.89 -15.57
CA PRO A 33 -26.12 13.24 -14.20
C PRO A 33 -24.60 13.16 -13.96
N TRP A 34 -23.85 14.12 -14.51
CA TRP A 34 -22.37 14.17 -14.48
C TRP A 34 -21.78 14.01 -13.09
N LYS A 35 -22.34 14.68 -12.06
CA LYS A 35 -21.86 14.55 -10.69
C LYS A 35 -22.00 13.12 -10.14
N LYS A 36 -23.08 12.42 -10.50
CA LYS A 36 -23.32 11.04 -10.06
C LYS A 36 -22.38 10.08 -10.78
N ALA A 37 -22.17 10.28 -12.08
CA ALA A 37 -21.23 9.49 -12.86
C ALA A 37 -19.79 9.69 -12.42
N GLU A 38 -19.38 10.93 -12.13
CA GLU A 38 -18.06 11.27 -11.59
C GLU A 38 -17.82 10.58 -10.25
N ASN A 39 -18.75 10.69 -9.30
CA ASN A 39 -18.63 10.01 -8.01
C ASN A 39 -18.51 8.50 -8.15
N LEU A 40 -19.29 7.89 -9.05
CA LEU A 40 -19.23 6.46 -9.32
C LEU A 40 -17.89 6.05 -9.97
N LEU A 41 -17.38 6.85 -10.90
CA LEU A 41 -16.07 6.61 -11.53
C LEU A 41 -14.94 6.73 -10.52
N LEU A 42 -14.97 7.75 -9.66
CA LEU A 42 -13.98 7.94 -8.59
C LEU A 42 -14.00 6.79 -7.60
N ASP A 43 -15.18 6.33 -7.19
CA ASP A 43 -15.33 5.20 -6.29
C ASP A 43 -14.78 3.91 -6.90
N LYS A 44 -15.14 3.62 -8.17
CA LYS A 44 -14.59 2.48 -8.91
C LYS A 44 -13.08 2.57 -9.10
N LEU A 45 -12.55 3.76 -9.38
CA LEU A 45 -11.12 3.99 -9.55
C LEU A 45 -10.37 3.83 -8.23
N LEU A 46 -10.93 4.29 -7.10
CA LEU A 46 -10.34 4.11 -5.77
C LEU A 46 -10.30 2.63 -5.40
N VAL A 47 -11.36 1.88 -5.64
CA VAL A 47 -11.40 0.44 -5.37
C VAL A 47 -10.41 -0.31 -6.25
N ALA A 48 -10.41 -0.05 -7.56
CA ALA A 48 -9.49 -0.68 -8.51
C ALA A 48 -8.03 -0.30 -8.22
N GLY A 49 -7.78 0.98 -7.94
CA GLY A 49 -6.48 1.52 -7.59
C GLY A 49 -5.93 0.91 -6.30
N ASN A 50 -6.74 0.82 -5.25
CA ASN A 50 -6.34 0.15 -4.01
C ASN A 50 -5.98 -1.32 -4.24
N LYS A 51 -6.76 -2.04 -5.06
CA LYS A 51 -6.46 -3.44 -5.39
C LYS A 51 -5.17 -3.57 -6.20
N ALA A 52 -4.99 -2.71 -7.21
CA ALA A 52 -3.80 -2.69 -8.06
C ALA A 52 -2.54 -2.32 -7.28
N LEU A 53 -2.61 -1.32 -6.40
CA LEU A 53 -1.50 -0.92 -5.54
C LEU A 53 -1.10 -2.04 -4.57
N LYS A 54 -2.07 -2.69 -3.91
CA LYS A 54 -1.81 -3.85 -3.04
C LYS A 54 -1.09 -4.97 -3.80
N LEU A 55 -1.59 -5.33 -4.98
CA LEU A 55 -0.98 -6.37 -5.82
C LEU A 55 0.41 -5.97 -6.31
N SER A 56 0.59 -4.71 -6.71
CA SER A 56 1.88 -4.17 -7.16
C SER A 56 2.93 -4.22 -6.05
N ILE A 57 2.59 -3.77 -4.84
CA ILE A 57 3.50 -3.81 -3.68
C ILE A 57 3.92 -5.24 -3.37
N VAL A 58 2.97 -6.18 -3.32
CA VAL A 58 3.27 -7.60 -3.08
C VAL A 58 4.17 -8.16 -4.18
N THR A 59 3.87 -7.83 -5.44
CA THR A 59 4.66 -8.30 -6.59
C THR A 59 6.10 -7.79 -6.52
N VAL A 60 6.29 -6.48 -6.35
CA VAL A 60 7.62 -5.86 -6.22
C VAL A 60 8.39 -6.46 -5.03
N PHE A 61 7.72 -6.69 -3.91
CA PHE A 61 8.32 -7.33 -2.74
C PHE A 61 8.82 -8.75 -3.05
N VAL A 62 7.98 -9.60 -3.66
CA VAL A 62 8.34 -10.97 -4.02
C VAL A 62 9.53 -11.00 -4.99
N PHE A 63 9.49 -10.19 -6.04
CA PHE A 63 10.60 -10.08 -6.99
C PHE A 63 11.88 -9.58 -6.32
N SER A 64 11.77 -8.62 -5.40
CA SER A 64 12.91 -8.10 -4.64
C SER A 64 13.53 -9.17 -3.73
N CYS A 65 12.71 -9.91 -2.97
CA CYS A 65 13.21 -11.00 -2.12
C CYS A 65 13.86 -12.12 -2.94
N LEU A 66 13.26 -12.48 -4.07
CA LEU A 66 13.80 -13.52 -4.95
C LEU A 66 15.14 -13.10 -5.55
N SER A 67 15.25 -11.84 -5.98
CA SER A 67 16.51 -11.27 -6.48
C SER A 67 17.62 -11.34 -5.42
N ASP A 68 17.32 -10.97 -4.17
CA ASP A 68 18.28 -11.05 -3.07
C ASP A 68 18.72 -12.49 -2.78
N PHE A 69 17.77 -13.43 -2.85
CA PHE A 69 18.03 -14.86 -2.64
C PHE A 69 18.98 -15.42 -3.71
N ILE A 70 18.68 -15.17 -4.99
CA ILE A 70 19.53 -15.57 -6.12
C ILE A 70 20.92 -14.95 -6.00
N TYR A 71 20.99 -13.67 -5.62
CA TYR A 71 22.25 -12.95 -5.44
C TYR A 71 23.12 -13.55 -4.31
N SER A 72 22.49 -13.96 -3.21
CA SER A 72 23.18 -14.58 -2.08
C SER A 72 23.72 -15.98 -2.43
N ILE A 73 22.95 -16.78 -3.17
CA ILE A 73 23.41 -18.08 -3.72
C ILE A 73 24.60 -17.88 -4.65
N TYR A 74 24.51 -16.94 -5.59
CA TYR A 74 25.60 -16.63 -6.52
C TYR A 74 26.92 -16.27 -5.79
N ARG A 75 26.82 -15.70 -4.59
CA ARG A 75 27.98 -15.30 -3.78
C ARG A 75 28.40 -16.34 -2.74
N ASN A 76 27.81 -17.54 -2.73
CA ASN A 76 28.05 -18.58 -1.72
C ASN A 76 27.77 -18.11 -0.28
N GLN A 77 26.81 -17.20 -0.09
CA GLN A 77 26.41 -16.68 1.22
C GLN A 77 25.08 -17.28 1.71
N GLU A 78 24.83 -18.54 1.36
CA GLU A 78 23.56 -19.24 1.61
C GLU A 78 23.16 -19.26 3.08
N LEU A 79 24.12 -19.39 4.00
CA LEU A 79 23.86 -19.39 5.45
C LEU A 79 23.41 -18.02 6.00
N MET A 80 23.73 -16.92 5.32
CA MET A 80 23.25 -15.59 5.70
C MET A 80 21.76 -15.40 5.44
N ILE A 81 21.18 -16.23 4.55
CA ILE A 81 19.77 -16.18 4.21
C ILE A 81 18.89 -16.60 5.40
N PRO A 82 18.97 -17.84 5.92
CA PRO A 82 18.12 -18.26 7.04
C PRO A 82 18.44 -17.46 8.31
N PHE A 83 19.70 -17.14 8.54
CA PHE A 83 20.11 -16.35 9.70
C PHE A 83 19.52 -14.92 9.64
N GLY A 84 19.65 -14.24 8.50
CA GLY A 84 19.05 -12.93 8.29
C GLY A 84 17.53 -12.96 8.43
N LEU A 85 16.86 -13.92 7.81
CA LEU A 85 15.40 -14.06 7.90
C LEU A 85 14.92 -14.22 9.35
N ILE A 86 15.55 -15.10 10.14
CA ILE A 86 15.20 -15.32 11.54
C ILE A 86 15.36 -14.02 12.34
N VAL A 87 16.51 -13.34 12.22
CA VAL A 87 16.76 -12.07 12.90
C VAL A 87 15.72 -11.02 12.50
N GLY A 88 15.34 -10.97 11.22
CA GLY A 88 14.28 -10.11 10.71
C GLY A 88 12.93 -10.33 11.37
N VAL A 89 12.51 -11.60 11.49
CA VAL A 89 11.26 -11.98 12.17
C VAL A 89 11.29 -11.56 13.63
N LEU A 90 12.36 -11.90 14.35
CA LEU A 90 12.50 -11.51 15.76
C LEU A 90 12.45 -9.98 15.93
N MET A 91 13.17 -9.24 15.08
CA MET A 91 13.19 -7.78 15.13
C MET A 91 11.81 -7.19 14.89
N SER A 92 11.04 -7.75 13.95
CA SER A 92 9.66 -7.31 13.69
C SER A 92 8.74 -7.58 14.88
N ASP A 93 8.92 -8.69 15.60
CA ASP A 93 8.12 -8.99 16.79
C ASP A 93 8.48 -8.06 17.97
N PHE A 94 9.75 -7.69 18.12
CA PHE A 94 10.18 -6.66 19.07
C PHE A 94 9.60 -5.29 18.72
N LEU A 95 9.69 -4.87 17.46
CA LEU A 95 9.11 -3.60 16.99
C LEU A 95 7.60 -3.55 17.19
N LYS A 96 6.90 -4.68 16.98
CA LYS A 96 5.47 -4.79 17.28
C LYS A 96 5.19 -4.57 18.77
N GLN A 97 5.93 -5.22 19.65
CA GLN A 97 5.75 -5.04 21.10
C GLN A 97 6.02 -3.59 21.54
N ILE A 98 7.10 -2.99 21.04
CA ILE A 98 7.44 -1.59 21.29
C ILE A 98 6.32 -0.67 20.80
N SER A 99 5.78 -0.94 19.61
CA SER A 99 4.69 -0.17 19.03
C SER A 99 3.42 -0.28 19.86
N GLN A 100 3.06 -1.48 20.32
CA GLN A 100 1.88 -1.67 21.18
C GLN A 100 2.00 -0.95 22.52
N GLU A 101 3.20 -0.93 23.11
CA GLU A 101 3.44 -0.20 24.36
C GLU A 101 3.40 1.32 24.12
N ALA A 102 3.98 1.80 23.02
CA ALA A 102 4.04 3.23 22.70
C ALA A 102 2.68 3.83 22.31
N PHE A 103 1.80 3.07 21.65
CA PHE A 103 0.54 3.59 21.08
C PHE A 103 -0.73 3.18 21.85
N ARG A 104 -0.57 2.60 23.05
CA ARG A 104 -1.59 2.00 23.93
C ARG A 104 -2.87 2.83 24.23
N SER A 105 -2.97 4.08 23.77
CA SER A 105 -3.99 5.05 24.16
C SER A 105 -4.94 5.51 23.03
N SER A 106 -4.88 4.96 21.81
CA SER A 106 -5.71 5.48 20.71
C SER A 106 -7.07 4.77 20.58
N GLU A 107 -8.14 5.56 20.61
CA GLU A 107 -9.54 5.12 20.51
C GLU A 107 -9.86 4.71 19.06
N GLY A 108 -9.37 3.53 18.63
CA GLY A 108 -9.58 3.04 17.26
C GLY A 108 -8.70 1.85 16.87
N LYS A 109 -8.96 0.67 17.46
CA LYS A 109 -8.13 -0.55 17.31
C LYS A 109 -7.81 -0.92 15.86
N ASP A 110 -8.76 -0.78 14.93
CA ASP A 110 -8.57 -1.17 13.52
C ASP A 110 -7.70 -0.17 12.74
N LEU A 111 -7.82 1.13 13.03
CA LEU A 111 -7.01 2.17 12.39
C LEU A 111 -5.57 2.13 12.90
N GLU A 112 -5.40 1.91 14.20
CA GLU A 112 -4.09 1.78 14.83
C GLU A 112 -3.33 0.56 14.29
N MET A 113 -3.97 -0.60 14.18
CA MET A 113 -3.34 -1.80 13.63
C MET A 113 -2.86 -1.60 12.19
N LYS A 114 -3.67 -0.95 11.34
CA LYS A 114 -3.27 -0.60 9.96
C LYS A 114 -2.08 0.36 9.95
N TRP A 115 -2.07 1.36 10.83
CA TRP A 115 -0.97 2.33 10.93
C TRP A 115 0.33 1.68 11.42
N GLN A 116 0.26 0.79 12.41
CA GLN A 116 1.40 0.04 12.93
C GLN A 116 2.05 -0.81 11.84
N VAL A 117 1.24 -1.58 11.09
CA VAL A 117 1.72 -2.41 9.99
C VAL A 117 2.31 -1.55 8.87
N LEU A 118 1.70 -0.40 8.56
CA LEU A 118 2.20 0.53 7.54
C LEU A 118 3.55 1.15 7.92
N TRP A 119 3.69 1.63 9.16
CA TRP A 119 4.95 2.21 9.65
C TRP A 119 6.06 1.16 9.72
N MET A 120 5.79 -0.01 10.28
CA MET A 120 6.77 -1.11 10.34
C MET A 120 7.20 -1.55 8.93
N GLY A 121 6.25 -1.70 8.01
CA GLY A 121 6.55 -2.02 6.60
C GLY A 121 7.42 -0.94 5.95
N GLY A 122 7.06 0.34 6.14
CA GLY A 122 7.84 1.48 5.66
C GLY A 122 9.26 1.50 6.19
N LEU A 123 9.45 1.24 7.50
CA LEU A 123 10.76 1.18 8.13
C LEU A 123 11.66 0.13 7.48
N PHE A 124 11.16 -1.09 7.26
CA PHE A 124 11.95 -2.13 6.62
C PHE A 124 12.26 -1.84 5.14
N VAL A 125 11.35 -1.18 4.41
CA VAL A 125 11.63 -0.70 3.05
C VAL A 125 12.76 0.32 3.04
N VAL A 126 12.73 1.29 3.98
CA VAL A 126 13.81 2.27 4.14
C VAL A 126 15.11 1.59 4.52
N ILE A 127 15.08 0.58 5.41
CA ILE A 127 16.26 -0.22 5.75
C ILE A 127 16.82 -0.89 4.49
N LYS A 128 16.00 -1.54 3.64
CA LYS A 128 16.48 -2.12 2.37
C LYS A 128 17.14 -1.08 1.48
N LEU A 129 16.53 0.11 1.36
CA LEU A 129 17.04 1.19 0.53
C LEU A 129 18.39 1.68 1.05
N VAL A 130 18.51 1.91 2.36
CA VAL A 130 19.76 2.34 3.00
C VAL A 130 20.85 1.27 2.87
N CYS A 131 20.47 -0.01 3.00
CA CYS A 131 21.40 -1.14 2.85
C CYS A 131 21.92 -1.29 1.42
N ALA A 132 21.18 -0.82 0.40
CA ALA A 132 21.67 -0.80 -0.97
C ALA A 132 22.91 0.09 -1.14
N TRP A 133 23.09 1.10 -0.27
CA TRP A 133 24.26 1.98 -0.23
C TRP A 133 25.41 1.46 0.65
N PHE A 134 25.23 0.34 1.37
CA PHE A 134 26.25 -0.24 2.25
C PHE A 134 27.18 -1.24 1.55
N GLY A 135 28.33 -1.51 2.18
CA GLY A 135 29.33 -2.47 1.71
C GLY A 135 28.80 -3.91 1.56
N ILE A 136 29.40 -4.66 0.64
CA ILE A 136 28.89 -5.94 0.09
C ILE A 136 28.54 -7.01 1.13
N GLY A 137 29.33 -7.20 2.19
CA GLY A 137 29.11 -8.26 3.18
C GLY A 137 27.93 -7.97 4.12
N THR A 138 27.98 -6.82 4.80
CA THR A 138 26.90 -6.35 5.70
C THR A 138 25.58 -6.16 4.94
N ARG A 139 25.67 -5.76 3.67
CA ARG A 139 24.52 -5.61 2.78
C ARG A 139 23.71 -6.90 2.66
N VAL A 140 24.33 -8.04 2.33
CA VAL A 140 23.56 -9.30 2.11
C VAL A 140 22.82 -9.71 3.37
N PHE A 141 23.47 -9.67 4.53
CA PHE A 141 22.82 -9.97 5.81
C PHE A 141 21.64 -9.03 6.09
N LEU A 142 21.85 -7.71 6.00
CA LEU A 142 20.80 -6.73 6.30
C LEU A 142 19.61 -6.78 5.33
N LEU A 143 19.83 -7.12 4.05
CA LEU A 143 18.72 -7.33 3.12
C LEU A 143 17.86 -8.54 3.53
N HIS A 144 18.47 -9.63 4.00
CA HIS A 144 17.72 -10.79 4.50
C HIS A 144 17.01 -10.51 5.83
N VAL A 145 17.61 -9.71 6.72
CA VAL A 145 16.93 -9.17 7.92
C VAL A 145 15.69 -8.37 7.54
N ALA A 146 15.82 -7.46 6.58
CA ALA A 146 14.68 -6.66 6.14
C ALA A 146 13.60 -7.52 5.44
N ASN A 147 14.00 -8.53 4.67
CA ASN A 147 13.06 -9.48 4.05
C ASN A 147 12.29 -10.29 5.09
N GLY A 148 12.96 -10.79 6.14
CA GLY A 148 12.30 -11.50 7.24
C GLY A 148 11.31 -10.62 7.99
N GLY A 149 11.71 -9.38 8.28
CA GLY A 149 10.83 -8.40 8.93
C GLY A 149 9.60 -8.04 8.07
N LEU A 150 9.79 -7.77 6.79
CA LEU A 150 8.68 -7.49 5.86
C LEU A 150 7.72 -8.67 5.73
N MET A 151 8.25 -9.90 5.71
CA MET A 151 7.42 -11.11 5.68
C MET A 151 6.55 -11.23 6.94
N GLN A 152 7.11 -10.93 8.11
CA GLN A 152 6.37 -10.91 9.38
C GLN A 152 5.30 -9.80 9.40
N VAL A 153 5.62 -8.60 8.91
CA VAL A 153 4.66 -7.49 8.79
C VAL A 153 3.52 -7.83 7.82
N LEU A 154 3.83 -8.44 6.67
CA LEU A 154 2.82 -8.89 5.70
C LEU A 154 1.94 -10.01 6.26
N TRP A 155 2.52 -10.92 7.04
CA TRP A 155 1.76 -11.95 7.72
C TRP A 155 0.74 -11.33 8.70
N GLN A 156 1.17 -10.35 9.50
CA GLN A 156 0.31 -9.60 10.40
C GLN A 156 -0.81 -8.87 9.66
N TRP A 157 -0.48 -8.17 8.56
CA TRP A 157 -1.48 -7.55 7.67
C TRP A 157 -2.54 -8.58 7.25
N ARG A 158 -2.08 -9.73 6.75
CA ARG A 158 -2.94 -10.79 6.20
C ARG A 158 -3.84 -11.38 7.27
N SER A 159 -3.33 -11.57 8.50
CA SER A 159 -4.16 -12.02 9.62
C SER A 159 -5.25 -11.01 9.99
N SER A 160 -4.94 -9.72 10.06
CA SER A 160 -5.93 -8.67 10.34
C SER A 160 -7.02 -8.60 9.29
N LEU A 161 -6.64 -8.76 8.02
CA LEU A 161 -7.61 -8.75 6.92
C LEU A 161 -8.56 -9.96 6.97
N ALA A 162 -8.07 -11.12 7.39
CA ALA A 162 -8.88 -12.32 7.56
C ALA A 162 -9.87 -12.19 8.73
N GLU A 163 -9.47 -11.52 9.82
CA GLU A 163 -10.34 -11.24 10.98
C GLU A 163 -11.48 -10.26 10.65
N ASN A 164 -11.20 -9.24 9.84
CA ASN A 164 -12.24 -8.28 9.43
C ASN A 164 -13.24 -8.89 8.42
N GLY A 165 -12.82 -9.84 7.59
CA GLY A 165 -13.69 -10.50 6.62
C GLY A 165 -14.65 -11.53 7.24
N SER A 166 -14.30 -12.14 8.37
CA SER A 166 -15.17 -13.12 9.05
C SER A 166 -16.32 -12.46 9.82
N MET A 167 -16.23 -11.17 10.13
CA MET A 167 -17.32 -10.42 10.77
C MET A 167 -18.42 -9.98 9.80
N GLU A 168 -18.14 -9.88 8.49
CA GLU A 168 -19.16 -9.49 7.49
C GLU A 168 -20.09 -10.64 7.06
N ASP A 169 -19.68 -11.91 7.21
CA ASP A 169 -20.48 -13.09 6.83
C ASP A 169 -21.37 -13.65 7.96
N GLY A 170 -21.31 -13.08 9.17
CA GLY A 170 -21.97 -13.62 10.37
C GLY A 170 -23.39 -13.12 10.66
N SER A 171 -23.91 -12.14 9.91
CA SER A 171 -25.20 -11.49 10.19
C SER A 171 -26.28 -11.86 9.18
N THR A 172 -26.52 -13.17 9.01
CA THR A 172 -27.79 -13.65 8.44
C THR A 172 -28.73 -14.01 9.59
N PRO A 173 -29.90 -13.36 9.77
CA PRO A 173 -30.83 -13.77 10.80
C PRO A 173 -31.45 -15.11 10.39
N SER A 174 -31.07 -16.16 11.11
CA SER A 174 -31.77 -17.44 11.15
C SER A 174 -33.21 -17.17 11.60
N SER A 175 -34.10 -16.95 10.65
CA SER A 175 -35.54 -16.94 10.89
C SER A 175 -35.97 -18.40 11.04
N ALA A 176 -35.95 -18.86 12.29
CA ALA A 176 -36.63 -20.06 12.72
C ALA A 176 -37.90 -19.64 13.44
N GLU A 177 -39.06 -19.75 12.79
CA GLU A 177 -40.39 -19.91 13.41
C GLU A 177 -41.22 -20.69 12.37
N SER A 178 -41.45 -22.00 12.61
CA SER A 178 -42.65 -22.60 13.23
C SER A 178 -43.88 -22.56 12.33
#